data_AF-A0A7S2Z941-F1
#
_entry.id   AF-A0A7S2Z941-F1
#
_cell.length_a   1.000
_cell.length_b   1.000
_cell.length_c   1.000
_cell.angle_alpha   90.00
_cell.angle_beta   90.00
_cell.angle_gamma   90.00
#
_symmetry.space_group_name_H-M   'P 1'
#
loop_
_entity.id
_entity.type
_entity.pdbx_description
1 polymer ?
#
loop_
_entity_poly.entity_id
_entity_poly.type
_entity_poly.pdbx_seq_one_letter_code
_entity_poly.pdbx_strand_id
1 'polypeptide(L)'
;ITLSVEVFGPERDLHSGNEGGVLNEPMTDLVRILSSLLDSDNNVLVPGFYDGVDFEKVKKKIAVFESLKDSIDMDKYAQSLGLDSVSDNSRSFAELLSKKWLIPTLSIVEIRSGDGDQAEDRASQHHYCFGPTKFSVIPHKVVGQVSIRFVASQDPHKLVKAVEAHIQGAFAKLKSSNKVRVAVHNIGDAWEGDERHKMYEAAANAMKACWGDTPLYTYEGGTMPVTSTLEK
;
A
#
# COMPACT_ATOMS: atom_id res chain seq x y z
N ILE A 1 2.18 -2.00 7.41
CA ILE A 1 3.07 -3.14 7.13
C ILE A 1 3.90 -2.79 5.91
N THR A 2 5.20 -3.00 5.93
CA THR A 2 6.07 -2.87 4.76
C THR A 2 6.71 -4.23 4.47
N LEU A 3 6.66 -4.64 3.21
CA LEU A 3 7.21 -5.92 2.75
C LEU A 3 7.76 -5.79 1.34
N SER A 4 8.63 -6.71 0.96
CA SER A 4 9.12 -6.87 -0.41
C SER A 4 8.70 -8.20 -1.00
N VAL A 5 8.49 -8.17 -2.32
CA VAL A 5 8.30 -9.33 -3.19
C VAL A 5 9.53 -9.44 -4.08
N GLU A 6 10.32 -10.47 -3.87
CA GLU A 6 11.57 -10.68 -4.58
C GLU A 6 11.43 -11.85 -5.55
N VAL A 7 11.82 -11.65 -6.80
CA VAL A 7 11.88 -12.72 -7.81
C VAL A 7 13.33 -12.90 -8.24
N PHE A 8 13.82 -14.14 -8.12
CA PHE A 8 15.17 -14.57 -8.47
C PHE A 8 15.10 -15.45 -9.71
N GLY A 9 15.91 -15.15 -10.73
CA GLY A 9 16.01 -15.95 -11.94
C GLY A 9 17.42 -16.49 -12.16
N PRO A 10 18.14 -16.07 -13.22
CA PRO A 10 19.46 -16.60 -13.54
C PRO A 10 20.49 -16.28 -12.44
N GLU A 11 21.66 -16.90 -12.48
CA GLU A 11 22.73 -16.67 -11.49
C GLU A 11 23.38 -15.28 -11.62
N ARG A 12 23.19 -14.61 -12.76
CA ARG A 12 23.74 -13.29 -13.08
C ARG A 12 22.88 -12.60 -14.12
N ASP A 13 23.06 -11.29 -14.25
CA ASP A 13 22.38 -10.51 -15.28
C ASP A 13 22.76 -11.01 -16.68
N LEU A 14 21.79 -10.98 -17.59
CA LEU A 14 21.92 -11.46 -18.96
C LEU A 14 21.67 -10.34 -19.98
N HIS A 15 22.26 -10.44 -21.16
CA HIS A 15 21.99 -9.51 -22.25
C HIS A 15 20.65 -9.87 -22.90
N SER A 16 19.67 -8.96 -22.90
CA SER A 16 18.31 -9.23 -23.40
C SER A 16 18.27 -9.50 -24.90
N GLY A 17 19.16 -8.92 -25.70
CA GLY A 17 19.31 -9.27 -27.12
C GLY A 17 19.83 -10.70 -27.38
N ASN A 18 20.59 -11.30 -26.45
CA ASN A 18 21.13 -12.65 -26.63
C ASN A 18 20.17 -13.70 -26.07
N GLU A 19 19.61 -13.43 -24.90
CA GLU A 19 18.82 -14.38 -24.11
C GLU A 19 17.33 -14.03 -24.08
N GLY A 20 16.90 -12.98 -24.79
CA GLY A 20 15.50 -12.55 -24.82
C GLY A 20 14.59 -13.65 -25.36
N GLY A 21 13.57 -14.00 -24.58
CA GLY A 21 12.56 -15.00 -24.96
C GLY A 21 12.94 -16.46 -24.72
N VAL A 22 14.13 -16.77 -24.19
CA VAL A 22 14.52 -18.17 -23.91
C VAL A 22 14.25 -18.62 -22.47
N LEU A 23 13.96 -17.67 -21.56
CA LEU A 23 13.74 -17.91 -20.14
C LEU A 23 12.53 -17.14 -19.60
N ASN A 24 12.04 -17.55 -18.43
CA ASN A 24 11.14 -16.73 -17.64
C ASN A 24 11.93 -15.56 -17.04
N GLU A 25 11.63 -14.34 -17.47
CA GLU A 25 12.35 -13.16 -16.99
C GLU A 25 11.81 -12.69 -15.62
N PRO A 26 12.68 -12.50 -14.60
CA PRO A 26 12.24 -12.11 -13.25
C PRO A 26 11.36 -10.86 -13.21
N MET A 27 11.70 -9.84 -14.01
CA MET A 27 10.93 -8.59 -14.08
C MET A 27 9.50 -8.84 -14.57
N THR A 28 9.32 -9.72 -15.57
CA THR A 28 8.00 -10.04 -16.10
C THR A 28 7.15 -10.78 -15.07
N ASP A 29 7.75 -11.73 -14.35
CA ASP A 29 7.06 -12.45 -13.28
C ASP A 29 6.66 -11.52 -12.13
N LEU A 30 7.56 -10.64 -11.68
CA LEU A 30 7.27 -9.67 -10.63
C LEU A 30 6.12 -8.74 -11.04
N VAL A 31 6.14 -8.18 -12.26
CA VAL A 31 5.06 -7.32 -12.76
C VAL A 31 3.72 -8.05 -12.75
N ARG A 32 3.68 -9.32 -13.17
CA ARG A 32 2.44 -10.13 -13.17
C ARG A 32 1.94 -10.47 -11.76
N ILE A 33 2.85 -10.71 -10.81
CA ILE A 33 2.48 -10.91 -9.41
C ILE A 33 1.89 -9.62 -8.86
N LEU A 34 2.58 -8.50 -9.01
CA LEU A 34 2.16 -7.21 -8.47
C LEU A 34 0.85 -6.73 -9.10
N SER A 35 0.64 -6.95 -10.41
CA SER A 35 -0.62 -6.63 -11.08
C SER A 35 -1.80 -7.49 -10.61
N SER A 36 -1.56 -8.56 -9.86
CA SER A 36 -2.63 -9.39 -9.27
C SER A 36 -3.09 -8.91 -7.89
N LEU A 37 -2.44 -7.89 -7.32
CA LEU A 37 -2.74 -7.39 -5.97
C LEU A 37 -3.92 -6.41 -5.96
N LEU A 38 -4.12 -5.67 -7.04
CA LEU A 38 -5.10 -4.59 -7.15
C LEU A 38 -5.90 -4.72 -8.45
N ASP A 39 -7.16 -4.30 -8.43
CA ASP A 39 -7.94 -4.07 -9.66
C ASP A 39 -7.77 -2.64 -10.19
N SER A 40 -8.49 -2.31 -11.27
CA SER A 40 -8.48 -0.98 -11.89
C SER A 40 -9.06 0.13 -11.01
N ASP A 41 -9.84 -0.25 -9.99
CA ASP A 41 -10.49 0.66 -9.05
C ASP A 41 -9.70 0.77 -7.73
N ASN A 42 -8.47 0.22 -7.69
CA ASN A 42 -7.59 0.15 -6.53
C ASN A 42 -8.13 -0.69 -5.36
N ASN A 43 -9.09 -1.59 -5.59
CA ASN A 43 -9.48 -2.56 -4.58
C ASN A 43 -8.44 -3.68 -4.50
N VAL A 44 -8.17 -4.15 -3.29
CA VAL A 44 -7.18 -5.20 -3.04
C VAL A 44 -7.81 -6.56 -3.33
N LEU A 45 -7.20 -7.32 -4.23
CA LEU A 45 -7.68 -8.61 -4.71
C LEU A 45 -7.21 -9.81 -3.88
N VAL A 46 -6.44 -9.56 -2.82
CA VAL A 46 -5.91 -10.59 -1.91
C VAL A 46 -7.06 -11.20 -1.08
N PRO A 47 -7.33 -12.52 -1.19
CA PRO A 47 -8.36 -13.15 -0.38
C PRO A 47 -8.08 -13.02 1.13
N GLY A 48 -9.10 -12.62 1.89
CA GLY A 48 -8.98 -12.37 3.33
C GLY A 48 -8.34 -11.02 3.70
N PHE A 49 -8.03 -10.16 2.74
CA PHE A 49 -7.40 -8.85 3.01
C PHE A 49 -8.29 -7.92 3.85
N TYR A 50 -9.61 -8.00 3.65
CA TYR A 50 -10.60 -7.20 4.38
C TYR A 50 -11.15 -7.90 5.62
N ASP A 51 -10.61 -9.07 5.98
CA ASP A 51 -11.04 -9.78 7.18
C ASP A 51 -10.72 -8.94 8.43
N GLY A 52 -11.70 -8.81 9.32
CA GLY A 52 -11.61 -7.99 10.53
C GLY A 52 -11.97 -6.51 10.33
N VAL A 53 -12.30 -6.05 9.13
CA VAL A 53 -12.82 -4.68 8.92
C VAL A 53 -14.27 -4.60 9.40
N ASP A 54 -14.58 -3.63 10.26
CA ASP A 54 -15.94 -3.34 10.71
C ASP A 54 -16.68 -2.46 9.68
N PHE A 55 -17.25 -3.10 8.66
CA PHE A 55 -17.98 -2.40 7.59
C PHE A 55 -19.27 -1.71 8.07
N GLU A 56 -19.88 -2.16 9.17
CA GLU A 56 -21.05 -1.47 9.74
C GLU A 56 -20.64 -0.14 10.37
N LYS A 57 -19.49 -0.10 11.04
CA LYS A 57 -18.90 1.15 11.52
C LYS A 57 -18.48 2.07 10.37
N VAL A 58 -17.85 1.53 9.32
CA VAL A 58 -17.49 2.30 8.11
C VAL A 58 -18.74 2.98 7.54
N LYS A 59 -19.83 2.23 7.36
CA LYS A 59 -21.11 2.75 6.85
C LYS A 59 -21.69 3.85 7.74
N LYS A 60 -21.65 3.68 9.07
CA LYS A 60 -22.10 4.72 10.02
C LYS A 60 -21.25 5.98 9.91
N LYS A 61 -19.93 5.85 9.78
CA LYS A 61 -19.01 6.99 9.63
C LYS A 61 -19.19 7.72 8.30
N ILE A 62 -19.43 6.99 7.19
CA ILE A 62 -19.80 7.62 5.91
C ILE A 62 -21.02 8.52 6.08
N ALA A 63 -22.08 8.06 6.77
CA ALA A 63 -23.26 8.89 7.02
C ALA A 63 -22.97 10.16 7.84
N VAL A 64 -21.99 10.11 8.75
CA VAL A 64 -21.49 11.30 9.46
C VAL A 64 -20.72 12.21 8.51
N PHE A 65 -19.83 11.66 7.69
CA PHE A 65 -19.01 12.44 6.74
C PHE A 65 -19.85 13.08 5.63
N GLU A 66 -21.00 12.53 5.27
CA GLU A 66 -21.95 13.15 4.34
C GLU A 66 -22.49 14.51 4.84
N SER A 67 -22.44 14.77 6.15
CA SER A 67 -22.75 16.11 6.68
C SER A 67 -21.71 17.18 6.29
N LEU A 68 -20.54 16.76 5.79
CA LEU A 68 -19.44 17.62 5.34
C LEU A 68 -19.44 17.81 3.82
N LYS A 69 -20.42 17.26 3.11
CA LYS A 69 -20.47 17.32 1.63
C LYS A 69 -20.41 18.75 1.08
N ASP A 70 -20.91 19.72 1.84
CA ASP A 70 -20.94 21.13 1.44
C ASP A 70 -19.63 21.88 1.77
N SER A 71 -18.76 21.28 2.59
CA SER A 71 -17.48 21.88 3.00
C SER A 71 -16.28 21.34 2.23
N ILE A 72 -16.43 20.26 1.46
CA ILE A 72 -15.31 19.63 0.75
C ILE A 72 -15.70 19.20 -0.66
N ASP A 73 -14.89 19.65 -1.62
CA ASP A 73 -15.10 19.50 -3.05
C ASP A 73 -14.07 18.51 -3.62
N MET A 74 -14.55 17.46 -4.28
CA MET A 74 -13.72 16.40 -4.87
C MET A 74 -12.76 16.92 -5.94
N ASP A 75 -13.20 17.90 -6.76
CA ASP A 75 -12.40 18.47 -7.83
C ASP A 75 -11.30 19.35 -7.22
N LYS A 76 -11.63 20.14 -6.19
CA LYS A 76 -10.61 20.91 -5.45
C LYS A 76 -9.62 20.00 -4.76
N TYR A 77 -10.08 18.86 -4.21
CA TYR A 77 -9.19 17.87 -3.61
C TYR A 77 -8.25 17.27 -4.67
N ALA A 78 -8.76 16.84 -5.82
CA ALA A 78 -7.94 16.34 -6.93
C ALA A 78 -6.92 17.39 -7.40
N GLN A 79 -7.37 18.64 -7.60
CA GLN A 79 -6.51 19.76 -7.99
C GLN A 79 -5.41 20.04 -6.96
N SER A 80 -5.71 19.93 -5.66
CA SER A 80 -4.71 20.09 -4.60
C SER A 80 -3.60 19.03 -4.65
N LEU A 81 -3.88 17.88 -5.26
CA LEU A 81 -2.93 16.80 -5.52
C LEU A 81 -2.27 16.91 -6.91
N GLY A 82 -2.63 17.92 -7.71
CA GLY A 82 -2.17 18.06 -9.08
C GLY A 82 -2.79 17.04 -10.06
N LEU A 83 -3.98 16.53 -9.76
CA LEU A 83 -4.70 15.55 -10.57
C LEU A 83 -5.91 16.20 -11.25
N ASP A 84 -6.23 15.74 -12.47
CA ASP A 84 -7.46 16.14 -13.17
C ASP A 84 -8.72 15.60 -12.47
N SER A 85 -8.62 14.40 -11.91
CA SER A 85 -9.68 13.75 -11.13
C SER A 85 -9.09 12.69 -10.21
N VAL A 86 -9.82 12.31 -9.16
CA VAL A 86 -9.45 11.16 -8.34
C VAL A 86 -9.77 9.89 -9.14
N SER A 87 -8.77 9.03 -9.35
CA SER A 87 -8.89 7.75 -10.06
C SER A 87 -9.54 6.66 -9.19
N ASP A 88 -10.69 6.97 -8.61
CA ASP A 88 -11.40 6.09 -7.69
C ASP A 88 -12.89 6.03 -8.04
N ASN A 89 -13.52 4.89 -7.78
CA ASN A 89 -14.95 4.69 -8.03
C ASN A 89 -15.88 5.27 -6.94
N SER A 90 -15.34 6.03 -5.98
CA SER A 90 -16.13 6.72 -4.95
C SER A 90 -17.11 7.70 -5.56
N ARG A 91 -18.34 7.64 -5.08
CA ARG A 91 -19.46 8.48 -5.54
C ARG A 91 -19.59 9.77 -4.74
N SER A 92 -18.91 9.86 -3.59
CA SER A 92 -18.90 11.05 -2.75
C SER A 92 -17.57 11.23 -2.03
N PHE A 93 -17.32 12.45 -1.55
CA PHE A 93 -16.16 12.74 -0.71
C PHE A 93 -16.17 11.93 0.60
N ALA A 94 -17.36 11.62 1.14
CA ALA A 94 -17.51 10.79 2.32
C ALA A 94 -17.03 9.34 2.09
N GLU A 95 -17.35 8.76 0.93
CA GLU A 95 -16.81 7.45 0.53
C GLU A 95 -15.28 7.50 0.40
N LEU A 96 -14.73 8.57 -0.21
CA LEU A 96 -13.29 8.76 -0.33
C LEU A 96 -12.60 8.86 1.05
N LEU A 97 -13.15 9.63 1.99
CA LEU A 97 -12.64 9.71 3.36
C LEU A 97 -12.66 8.34 4.03
N SER A 98 -13.74 7.58 3.87
CA SER A 98 -13.83 6.23 4.43
C SER A 98 -12.74 5.31 3.91
N LYS A 99 -12.39 5.40 2.61
CA LYS A 99 -11.26 4.66 2.02
C LYS A 99 -9.92 5.09 2.59
N LYS A 100 -9.71 6.40 2.78
CA LYS A 100 -8.46 6.93 3.36
C LYS A 100 -8.24 6.55 4.82
N TRP A 101 -9.31 6.39 5.58
CA TRP A 101 -9.27 6.37 7.03
C TRP A 101 -9.69 5.06 7.68
N LEU A 102 -10.63 4.34 7.07
CA LEU A 102 -11.35 3.25 7.71
C LEU A 102 -11.29 1.93 6.94
N ILE A 103 -10.71 1.95 5.73
CA ILE A 103 -10.55 0.77 4.89
C ILE A 103 -9.06 0.53 4.67
N PRO A 104 -8.56 -0.70 4.83
CA PRO A 104 -7.15 -1.01 4.55
C PRO A 104 -6.83 -0.80 3.07
N THR A 105 -5.60 -0.37 2.79
CA THR A 105 -5.10 -0.12 1.44
C THR A 105 -3.75 -0.78 1.22
N LEU A 106 -3.45 -1.04 -0.05
CA LEU A 106 -2.17 -1.58 -0.50
C LEU A 106 -1.62 -0.67 -1.60
N SER A 107 -0.33 -0.34 -1.52
CA SER A 107 0.36 0.44 -2.53
C SER A 107 1.65 -0.25 -2.93
N ILE A 108 1.89 -0.33 -4.24
CA ILE A 108 3.19 -0.71 -4.79
C ILE A 108 4.02 0.56 -4.86
N VAL A 109 5.08 0.62 -4.07
CA VAL A 109 5.86 1.86 -3.86
C VAL A 109 7.08 1.92 -4.78
N GLU A 110 7.67 0.78 -5.07
CA GLU A 110 8.91 0.72 -5.85
C GLU A 110 9.04 -0.63 -6.56
N ILE A 111 9.63 -0.62 -7.75
CA ILE A 111 10.10 -1.82 -8.45
C ILE A 111 11.53 -1.54 -8.88
N ARG A 112 12.48 -2.39 -8.46
CA ARG A 112 13.90 -2.26 -8.80
C ARG A 112 14.52 -3.60 -9.20
N SER A 113 15.57 -3.55 -10.01
CA SER A 113 16.47 -4.69 -10.21
C SER A 113 17.58 -4.69 -9.17
N GLY A 114 18.10 -5.88 -8.85
CA GLY A 114 19.23 -6.08 -7.95
C GLY A 114 18.87 -6.37 -6.49
N ASP A 115 19.88 -6.33 -5.62
CA ASP A 115 19.77 -6.70 -4.21
C ASP A 115 19.22 -5.56 -3.36
N GLY A 116 17.90 -5.36 -3.42
CA GLY A 116 16.99 -5.20 -2.27
C GLY A 116 17.25 -4.21 -1.12
N ASP A 117 18.46 -3.76 -0.80
CA ASP A 117 18.74 -3.01 0.45
C ASP A 117 19.72 -1.84 0.27
N GLN A 118 20.17 -1.53 -0.95
CA GLN A 118 21.13 -0.42 -1.17
C GLN A 118 20.52 0.68 -2.04
N ALA A 119 19.82 1.60 -1.38
CA ALA A 119 19.38 2.88 -1.94
C ALA A 119 20.53 3.90 -2.07
N GLU A 120 21.73 3.59 -1.59
CA GLU A 120 22.88 4.49 -1.65
C GLU A 120 24.12 3.73 -2.18
N ASP A 121 24.69 4.24 -3.27
CA ASP A 121 26.06 3.99 -3.73
C ASP A 121 26.48 2.58 -4.21
N ARG A 122 25.75 2.02 -5.19
CA ARG A 122 26.40 1.18 -6.23
C ARG A 122 25.99 1.58 -7.64
N ALA A 123 26.42 2.76 -8.04
CA ALA A 123 26.79 2.99 -9.44
C ALA A 123 27.92 2.04 -9.94
N SER A 124 28.43 1.14 -9.08
CA SER A 124 29.76 0.52 -9.22
C SER A 124 29.79 -1.00 -9.32
N GLN A 125 28.65 -1.71 -9.34
CA GLN A 125 28.64 -3.16 -9.61
C GLN A 125 27.55 -3.53 -10.63
N HIS A 126 27.57 -2.84 -11.76
CA HIS A 126 26.82 -3.26 -12.94
C HIS A 126 27.54 -4.43 -13.59
N HIS A 127 26.94 -5.63 -13.60
CA HIS A 127 27.47 -6.77 -14.36
C HIS A 127 27.16 -6.71 -15.87
N TYR A 128 26.50 -5.67 -16.37
CA TYR A 128 26.32 -5.47 -17.81
C TYR A 128 25.96 -4.01 -18.14
N CYS A 129 26.97 -3.14 -18.37
CA CYS A 129 26.77 -1.76 -18.82
C CYS A 129 27.74 -1.41 -19.95
N PHE A 130 27.30 -1.54 -21.19
CA PHE A 130 28.06 -1.07 -22.37
C PHE A 130 27.39 0.15 -22.98
N GLY A 131 27.84 1.36 -22.63
CA GLY A 131 27.44 2.59 -23.34
C GLY A 131 25.92 2.90 -23.30
N PRO A 132 25.33 3.48 -24.36
CA PRO A 132 23.92 3.93 -24.37
C PRO A 132 22.88 2.79 -24.29
N THR A 133 23.29 1.51 -24.29
CA THR A 133 22.39 0.34 -24.19
C THR A 133 22.09 -0.05 -22.73
N LYS A 134 21.76 0.94 -21.89
CA LYS A 134 21.39 0.73 -20.47
C LYS A 134 20.12 -0.12 -20.26
N PHE A 135 19.36 -0.39 -21.32
CA PHE A 135 18.08 -1.09 -21.28
C PHE A 135 18.13 -2.54 -21.81
N SER A 136 19.33 -3.05 -22.13
CA SER A 136 19.50 -4.38 -22.73
C SER A 136 19.85 -5.48 -21.71
N VAL A 137 19.29 -5.41 -20.50
CA VAL A 137 19.62 -6.30 -19.37
C VAL A 137 18.38 -7.03 -18.85
N ILE A 138 18.46 -8.36 -18.77
CA ILE A 138 17.54 -9.20 -18.00
C ILE A 138 18.15 -9.36 -16.60
N PRO A 139 17.51 -8.83 -15.56
CA PRO A 139 18.07 -8.86 -14.21
C PRO A 139 17.98 -10.27 -13.62
N HIS A 140 19.02 -10.66 -12.88
CA HIS A 140 19.05 -11.90 -12.12
C HIS A 140 18.10 -11.89 -10.92
N LYS A 141 17.80 -10.71 -10.40
CA LYS A 141 16.90 -10.47 -9.27
C LYS A 141 16.15 -9.17 -9.44
N VAL A 142 14.89 -9.17 -9.04
CA VAL A 142 14.05 -7.96 -8.95
C VAL A 142 13.31 -7.94 -7.63
N VAL A 143 13.02 -6.73 -7.15
CA VAL A 143 12.35 -6.48 -5.87
C VAL A 143 11.24 -5.47 -6.06
N GLY A 144 10.02 -5.86 -5.70
CA GLY A 144 8.86 -4.97 -5.59
C GLY A 144 8.58 -4.64 -4.14
N GLN A 145 8.56 -3.35 -3.79
CA GLN A 145 8.22 -2.88 -2.45
C GLN A 145 6.72 -2.61 -2.34
N VAL A 146 6.10 -3.19 -1.32
CA VAL A 146 4.66 -3.08 -1.05
C VAL A 146 4.45 -2.51 0.34
N SER A 147 3.62 -1.47 0.41
CA SER A 147 3.18 -0.85 1.65
C SER A 147 1.70 -1.13 1.86
N ILE A 148 1.34 -1.56 3.07
CA ILE A 148 -0.04 -1.88 3.45
C ILE A 148 -0.42 -1.01 4.64
N ARG A 149 -1.49 -0.24 4.50
CA ARG A 149 -2.19 0.42 5.61
C ARG A 149 -3.34 -0.48 6.05
N PHE A 150 -3.50 -0.66 7.35
CA PHE A 150 -4.53 -1.52 7.92
C PHE A 150 -5.17 -0.84 9.12
N VAL A 151 -6.38 -1.28 9.50
CA VAL A 151 -7.16 -0.67 10.58
C VAL A 151 -7.03 -1.45 11.89
N ALA A 152 -7.32 -0.79 13.02
CA ALA A 152 -7.08 -1.32 14.36
C ALA A 152 -7.80 -2.65 14.66
N SER A 153 -8.92 -2.93 13.98
CA SER A 153 -9.67 -4.17 14.14
C SER A 153 -9.08 -5.38 13.39
N GLN A 154 -8.04 -5.17 12.59
CA GLN A 154 -7.39 -6.24 11.81
C GLN A 154 -6.18 -6.83 12.55
N ASP A 155 -5.94 -8.12 12.32
CA ASP A 155 -4.71 -8.80 12.75
C ASP A 155 -3.65 -8.67 11.64
N PRO A 156 -2.55 -7.91 11.88
CA PRO A 156 -1.54 -7.69 10.86
C PRO A 156 -0.80 -8.98 10.46
N HIS A 157 -0.70 -9.99 11.34
CA HIS A 157 -0.06 -11.25 11.01
C HIS A 157 -0.92 -12.12 10.09
N LYS A 158 -2.24 -12.10 10.27
CA LYS A 158 -3.16 -12.73 9.30
C LYS A 158 -3.10 -12.04 7.96
N LEU A 159 -3.03 -10.71 7.95
CA LEU A 159 -2.91 -9.91 6.73
C LEU A 159 -1.63 -10.25 5.94
N VAL A 160 -0.49 -10.33 6.63
CA VAL A 160 0.78 -10.79 6.03
C VAL A 160 0.63 -12.16 5.39
N LYS A 161 0.06 -13.13 6.12
CA LYS A 161 -0.13 -14.50 5.62
C LYS A 161 -1.04 -14.54 4.40
N ALA A 162 -2.11 -13.75 4.39
CA ALA A 162 -3.03 -13.65 3.25
C ALA A 162 -2.30 -13.12 2.00
N VAL A 163 -1.51 -12.06 2.16
CA VAL A 163 -0.72 -11.46 1.06
C VAL A 163 0.35 -12.42 0.56
N GLU A 164 1.08 -13.07 1.47
CA GLU A 164 2.08 -14.07 1.11
C GLU A 164 1.46 -15.26 0.34
N ALA A 165 0.33 -15.79 0.82
CA ALA A 165 -0.37 -16.89 0.16
C ALA A 165 -0.86 -16.49 -1.25
N HIS A 166 -1.36 -15.26 -1.40
CA HIS A 166 -1.78 -14.73 -2.71
C HIS A 166 -0.60 -14.61 -3.67
N ILE A 167 0.52 -14.05 -3.21
CA ILE A 167 1.75 -13.92 -4.02
C ILE A 167 2.26 -15.28 -4.47
N GLN A 168 2.34 -16.26 -3.55
CA GLN A 168 2.78 -17.61 -3.87
C GLN A 168 1.82 -18.28 -4.87
N GLY A 169 0.51 -18.11 -4.68
CA GLY A 169 -0.51 -18.62 -5.60
C GLY A 169 -0.46 -17.96 -6.98
N ALA A 170 -0.22 -16.65 -7.05
CA ALA A 170 -0.04 -15.91 -8.30
C ALA A 170 1.20 -16.39 -9.05
N PHE A 171 2.33 -16.54 -8.33
CA PHE A 171 3.57 -17.05 -8.91
C PHE A 171 3.44 -18.48 -9.43
N ALA A 172 2.80 -19.38 -8.67
CA ALA A 172 2.59 -20.77 -9.10
C ALA A 172 1.82 -20.88 -10.42
N LYS A 173 0.86 -19.97 -10.68
CA LYS A 173 0.11 -19.92 -11.94
C LYS A 173 0.96 -19.54 -13.14
N LEU A 174 2.07 -18.81 -12.93
CA LEU A 174 2.98 -18.42 -14.01
C LEU A 174 3.74 -19.61 -14.59
N LYS A 175 3.86 -20.72 -13.84
CA LYS A 175 4.68 -21.90 -14.19
C LYS A 175 6.12 -21.50 -14.54
N SER A 176 6.64 -20.50 -13.84
CA SER A 176 7.99 -19.99 -14.03
C SER A 176 9.03 -20.88 -13.36
N SER A 177 10.22 -20.98 -13.94
CA SER A 177 11.38 -21.63 -13.33
C SER A 177 12.12 -20.75 -12.31
N ASN A 178 11.72 -19.49 -12.18
CA ASN A 178 12.25 -18.55 -11.19
C ASN A 178 11.89 -18.97 -9.75
N LYS A 179 12.35 -18.20 -8.77
CA LYS A 179 11.97 -18.35 -7.35
C LYS A 179 11.38 -17.04 -6.85
N VAL A 180 10.35 -17.13 -6.00
CA VAL A 180 9.76 -15.97 -5.34
C VAL A 180 9.97 -16.04 -3.83
N ARG A 181 10.27 -14.91 -3.21
CA ARG A 181 10.35 -14.75 -1.75
C ARG A 181 9.58 -13.51 -1.33
N VAL A 182 8.85 -13.61 -0.22
CA VAL A 182 8.25 -12.45 0.45
C VAL A 182 9.05 -12.17 1.72
N ALA A 183 9.47 -10.93 1.92
CA ALA A 183 10.20 -10.52 3.11
C ALA A 183 9.46 -9.36 3.80
N VAL A 184 9.09 -9.54 5.07
CA VAL A 184 8.42 -8.52 5.87
C VAL A 184 9.48 -7.67 6.57
N HIS A 185 9.45 -6.35 6.33
CA HIS A 185 10.42 -5.41 6.89
C HIS A 185 9.92 -4.77 8.18
N ASN A 186 8.64 -4.40 8.23
CA ASN A 186 8.05 -3.78 9.41
C ASN A 186 6.56 -4.08 9.53
N ILE A 187 6.11 -4.30 10.77
CA ILE A 187 4.71 -4.35 11.17
C ILE A 187 4.53 -3.27 12.23
N GLY A 188 3.87 -2.18 11.88
CA GLY A 188 3.52 -1.12 12.83
C GLY A 188 2.24 -1.45 13.60
N ASP A 189 1.93 -0.66 14.62
CA ASP A 189 0.66 -0.75 15.35
C ASP A 189 -0.39 0.13 14.68
N ALA A 190 -1.59 -0.42 14.47
CA ALA A 190 -2.77 0.39 14.20
C ALA A 190 -3.36 0.87 15.53
N TRP A 191 -3.84 2.11 15.55
CA TRP A 191 -4.39 2.74 16.74
C TRP A 191 -5.72 3.40 16.40
N GLU A 192 -6.67 3.27 17.32
CA GLU A 192 -7.94 3.97 17.25
C GLU A 192 -8.39 4.33 18.67
N GLY A 193 -8.62 5.62 18.92
CA GLY A 193 -9.09 6.10 20.22
C GLY A 193 -10.60 5.94 20.44
N ASP A 194 -11.03 5.89 21.71
CA ASP A 194 -12.46 5.90 22.06
C ASP A 194 -12.99 7.34 22.13
N GLU A 195 -13.78 7.72 21.13
CA GLU A 195 -14.43 9.04 21.02
C GLU A 195 -15.33 9.39 22.22
N ARG A 196 -15.71 8.40 23.04
CA ARG A 196 -16.52 8.61 24.26
C ARG A 196 -15.68 8.90 25.49
N HIS A 197 -14.35 8.87 25.37
CA HIS A 197 -13.46 9.15 26.49
C HIS A 197 -13.50 10.64 26.85
N LYS A 198 -13.42 10.95 28.14
CA LYS A 198 -13.55 12.33 28.66
C LYS A 198 -12.51 13.30 28.08
N MET A 199 -11.35 12.80 27.67
CA MET A 199 -10.32 13.62 27.03
C MET A 199 -10.73 14.10 25.63
N TYR A 200 -11.47 13.28 24.87
CA TYR A 200 -12.04 13.69 23.58
C TYR A 200 -13.10 14.77 23.77
N GLU A 201 -13.98 14.59 24.76
CA GLU A 201 -14.99 15.59 25.12
C GLU A 201 -14.35 16.92 25.55
N ALA A 202 -13.32 16.88 26.40
CA ALA A 202 -12.60 18.07 26.83
C ALA A 202 -11.91 18.80 25.67
N ALA A 203 -11.25 18.06 24.76
CA ALA A 203 -10.63 18.62 23.56
C ALA A 203 -11.68 19.25 22.63
N ALA A 204 -12.82 18.58 22.43
CA ALA A 204 -13.89 19.07 21.60
C ALA A 204 -14.50 20.38 22.15
N ASN A 205 -14.70 20.45 23.46
CA ASN A 205 -15.18 21.66 24.14
C ASN A 205 -14.18 22.82 24.02
N ALA A 206 -12.86 22.54 24.15
CA ALA A 206 -11.83 23.55 24.00
C ALA A 206 -11.78 24.10 22.55
N MET A 207 -11.84 23.24 21.55
CA MET A 207 -11.90 23.66 20.15
C MET A 207 -13.16 24.50 19.88
N LYS A 208 -14.33 24.06 20.37
CA LYS A 208 -15.57 24.83 20.22
C LYS A 208 -15.51 26.20 20.89
N ALA A 209 -14.86 26.32 22.04
CA ALA A 209 -14.65 27.60 22.72
C ALA A 209 -13.75 28.56 21.91
N CYS A 210 -12.76 28.04 21.19
CA CYS A 210 -11.83 28.85 20.39
C CYS A 210 -12.38 29.22 19.01
N TRP A 211 -13.05 28.31 18.31
CA TRP A 211 -13.47 28.47 16.92
C TRP A 211 -14.99 28.62 16.73
N GLY A 212 -15.80 28.42 17.77
CA GLY A 212 -17.27 28.54 17.71
C GLY A 212 -17.98 27.30 17.14
N ASP A 213 -17.27 26.47 16.39
CA ASP A 213 -17.82 25.27 15.74
C ASP A 213 -17.54 23.98 16.52
N THR A 214 -18.42 22.99 16.36
CA THR A 214 -18.21 21.65 16.94
C THR A 214 -17.22 20.90 16.06
N PRO A 215 -16.08 20.42 16.60
CA PRO A 215 -15.08 19.76 15.78
C PRO A 215 -15.55 18.38 15.33
N LEU A 216 -15.08 17.98 14.16
CA LEU A 216 -15.24 16.63 13.64
C LEU A 216 -14.16 15.72 14.23
N TYR A 217 -14.55 14.53 14.67
CA TYR A 217 -13.60 13.46 14.96
C TYR A 217 -13.10 12.86 13.66
N THR A 218 -11.83 13.13 13.35
CA THR A 218 -11.15 12.64 12.16
C THR A 218 -10.27 11.45 12.47
N TYR A 219 -9.97 10.72 11.41
CA TYR A 219 -8.99 9.65 11.39
C TYR A 219 -7.81 10.08 10.52
N GLU A 220 -6.73 9.31 10.53
CA GLU A 220 -5.58 9.54 9.66
C GLU A 220 -5.10 8.23 9.05
N GLY A 221 -4.78 8.25 7.75
CA GLY A 221 -4.21 7.08 7.03
C GLY A 221 -2.71 6.89 7.27
N GLY A 222 -2.07 7.86 7.96
CA GLY A 222 -0.68 7.78 8.38
C GLY A 222 -0.48 6.78 9.52
N THR A 223 0.78 6.52 9.86
CA THR A 223 1.13 5.73 11.07
C THR A 223 1.99 6.59 11.97
N MET A 224 1.57 6.70 13.23
CA MET A 224 2.27 7.45 14.27
C MET A 224 2.62 6.48 15.42
N PRO A 225 3.78 5.78 15.39
CA PRO A 225 4.07 4.69 16.31
C PRO A 225 3.99 5.04 17.80
N VAL A 226 4.15 6.32 18.15
CA VAL A 226 4.12 6.78 19.54
C VAL A 226 2.72 6.74 20.16
N THR A 227 1.64 6.87 19.36
CA THR A 227 0.28 6.97 19.92
C THR A 227 -0.15 5.69 20.63
N SER A 228 0.14 4.52 20.05
CA SER A 228 -0.14 3.22 20.68
C SER A 228 0.64 3.00 21.97
N THR A 229 1.79 3.68 22.14
CA THR A 229 2.63 3.56 23.33
C THR A 229 2.12 4.45 24.47
N LEU A 230 1.54 5.61 24.16
CA LEU A 230 1.05 6.57 25.16
C LEU A 230 -0.28 6.15 25.82
N GLU A 231 -1.04 5.25 25.21
CA GLU A 231 -2.33 4.76 25.75
C GLU A 231 -2.25 3.39 26.45
N LYS A 232 -1.08 2.74 26.47
CA LYS A 232 -0.85 1.52 27.26
C LYS A 232 -0.50 1.85 28.71
#